data_AF-A0A317QK63-F1
#
_entry.id   AF-A0A317QK63-F1
#
_cell.length_a   1.000
_cell.length_b   1.000
_cell.length_c   1.000
_cell.angle_alpha   90.00
_cell.angle_beta   90.00
_cell.angle_gamma   90.00
#
_symmetry.space_group_name_H-M   'P 1'
#
loop_
_entity.id
_entity.type
_entity.pdbx_description
1 polymer ?
#
loop_
_entity_poly.entity_id
_entity_poly.type
_entity_poly.pdbx_seq_one_letter_code
_entity_poly.pdbx_strand_id
1 'polypeptide(L)'
;MTTALLVLTGVLVVVLVVAFLIRRRFLLSGLGAVTMWLRPAGRSRWAVGVAWYGGDALLWYRAVSLSVRPQQRLCRTEVHVASRRGPSREDVALPDDAVVLNCDTNRGPTELAMDPSTVTGFLSWVESAPPVP
;
A
#
# COMPACT_ATOMS: atom_id res chain seq x y z
N MET A 1 -0.16 20.44 42.48
CA MET A 1 0.81 19.39 42.09
C MET A 1 0.22 18.36 41.15
N THR A 2 -0.99 17.86 41.42
CA THR A 2 -1.72 16.91 40.55
C THR A 2 -2.08 17.47 39.17
N THR A 3 -2.52 18.73 39.09
CA THR A 3 -2.84 19.41 37.82
C THR A 3 -1.62 19.53 36.90
N ALA A 4 -0.47 19.93 37.44
CA ALA A 4 0.79 20.01 36.69
C ALA A 4 1.25 18.63 36.18
N LEU A 5 1.08 17.58 36.98
CA LEU A 5 1.39 16.20 36.58
C LEU A 5 0.49 15.74 35.42
N LEU A 6 -0.82 15.99 35.51
CA LEU A 6 -1.79 15.64 34.47
C LEU A 6 -1.50 16.36 33.15
N VAL A 7 -1.16 17.65 33.21
CA VAL A 7 -0.78 18.41 32.02
C VAL A 7 0.50 17.85 31.39
N LEU A 8 1.51 17.54 32.20
CA LEU A 8 2.77 16.98 31.71
C LEU A 8 2.58 15.61 31.06
N THR A 9 1.77 14.73 31.67
CA THR A 9 1.44 13.42 31.10
C THR A 9 0.64 13.57 29.80
N GLY A 10 -0.33 14.48 29.77
CA GLY A 10 -1.10 14.77 28.55
C GLY A 10 -0.21 15.25 27.40
N VAL A 11 0.70 16.18 27.67
CA VAL A 11 1.66 16.68 26.68
C VAL A 11 2.59 15.56 26.20
N LEU A 12 3.11 14.73 27.10
CA LEU A 12 3.98 13.61 26.73
C LEU A 12 3.27 12.61 25.81
N VAL A 13 2.01 12.26 26.11
CA VAL A 13 1.21 11.37 25.26
C VAL A 13 1.00 11.99 23.89
N VAL A 14 0.66 13.28 23.82
CA VAL A 14 0.48 13.98 22.53
C VAL A 14 1.77 13.99 21.72
N VAL A 15 2.92 14.29 22.34
CA VAL A 15 4.22 14.31 21.66
C VAL A 15 4.58 12.93 21.13
N LEU A 16 4.38 11.86 21.91
CA LEU A 16 4.63 10.48 21.47
C LEU A 16 3.73 10.09 20.29
N VAL A 17 2.44 10.46 20.35
CA VAL A 17 1.49 10.21 19.25
C VAL A 17 1.90 10.98 18.00
N VAL A 18 2.26 12.26 18.11
CA VAL A 18 2.67 13.08 16.98
C VAL A 18 3.98 12.57 16.37
N ALA A 19 4.99 12.27 17.19
CA ALA A 19 6.27 11.72 16.71
C ALA A 19 6.08 10.38 15.99
N PHE A 20 5.20 9.53 16.52
CA PHE A 20 4.83 8.27 15.89
C PHE A 20 4.09 8.47 14.56
N LEU A 21 3.17 9.42 14.47
CA LEU A 21 2.47 9.76 13.23
C LEU A 21 3.40 10.37 12.19
N ILE A 22 4.35 11.22 12.59
CA ILE A 22 5.37 11.79 11.71
C ILE A 22 6.28 10.69 11.20
N ARG A 23 6.83 9.83 12.08
CA ARG A 23 7.65 8.69 11.67
C ARG A 23 6.88 7.80 10.69
N ARG A 24 5.62 7.48 11.00
CA ARG A 24 4.72 6.73 10.13
C ARG A 24 4.55 7.44 8.78
N ARG A 25 4.28 8.74 8.77
CA ARG A 25 4.16 9.53 7.54
C ARG A 25 5.47 9.53 6.75
N PHE A 26 6.62 9.68 7.39
CA PHE A 26 7.92 9.61 6.72
C PHE A 26 8.17 8.23 6.11
N LEU A 27 7.91 7.14 6.83
CA LEU A 27 8.00 5.78 6.25
C LEU A 27 7.01 5.59 5.08
N LEU A 28 5.83 6.21 5.14
CA LEU A 28 4.81 6.14 4.09
C LEU A 28 5.00 7.15 2.96
N SER A 29 5.95 8.09 3.06
CA SER A 29 6.14 9.18 2.07
C SER A 29 7.56 9.29 1.55
N GLY A 30 8.51 8.53 2.07
CA GLY A 30 9.90 8.60 1.65
C GLY A 30 10.10 8.03 0.25
N LEU A 31 10.63 8.86 -0.67
CA LEU A 31 11.34 8.68 -1.98
C LEU A 31 11.10 7.44 -2.89
N GLY A 32 10.22 6.52 -2.55
CA GLY A 32 9.85 5.32 -3.32
C GLY A 32 8.44 4.82 -2.97
N ALA A 33 7.65 5.69 -2.34
CA ALA A 33 6.25 5.48 -2.02
C ALA A 33 5.41 5.69 -3.29
N VAL A 34 4.64 4.69 -3.69
CA VAL A 34 3.79 4.78 -4.87
C VAL A 34 2.33 4.52 -4.54
N THR A 35 1.44 5.36 -5.05
CA THR A 35 0.00 5.24 -4.81
C THR A 35 -0.52 4.00 -5.53
N MET A 36 -1.21 3.14 -4.78
CA MET A 36 -1.77 1.90 -5.28
C MET A 36 -3.09 1.62 -4.58
N TRP A 37 -4.09 1.25 -5.35
CA TRP A 37 -5.36 0.76 -4.84
C TRP A 37 -5.36 -0.76 -4.88
N LEU A 38 -5.94 -1.37 -3.85
CA LEU A 38 -5.97 -2.81 -3.71
C LEU A 38 -7.40 -3.27 -3.42
N ARG A 39 -7.87 -4.26 -4.17
CA ARG A 39 -9.16 -4.91 -4.02
C ARG A 39 -8.97 -6.42 -4.00
N PRO A 40 -9.06 -7.09 -2.83
CA PRO A 40 -9.05 -8.55 -2.78
C PRO A 40 -10.25 -9.11 -3.54
N ALA A 41 -10.09 -10.26 -4.21
CA ALA A 41 -11.21 -10.92 -4.88
C ALA A 41 -12.38 -11.15 -3.92
N GLY A 42 -13.60 -10.85 -4.39
CA GLY A 42 -14.83 -10.95 -3.59
C GLY A 42 -15.15 -9.74 -2.72
N ARG A 43 -14.33 -8.67 -2.73
CA ARG A 43 -14.70 -7.38 -2.13
C ARG A 43 -15.09 -6.37 -3.20
N SER A 44 -16.18 -5.65 -2.95
CA SER A 44 -16.66 -4.59 -3.86
C SER A 44 -15.86 -3.29 -3.73
N ARG A 45 -15.20 -3.03 -2.59
CA ARG A 45 -14.58 -1.73 -2.31
C ARG A 45 -13.07 -1.73 -2.51
N TRP A 46 -12.58 -0.77 -3.29
CA TRP A 46 -11.17 -0.43 -3.41
C TRP A 46 -10.63 0.17 -2.12
N ALA A 47 -9.48 -0.35 -1.66
CA ALA A 47 -8.73 0.27 -0.59
C ALA A 47 -7.57 1.08 -1.19
N VAL A 48 -7.56 2.39 -0.95
CA VAL A 48 -6.44 3.25 -1.34
C VAL A 48 -5.28 3.12 -0.36
N GLY A 49 -4.07 3.02 -0.90
CA GLY A 49 -2.86 2.89 -0.11
C GLY A 49 -1.62 3.35 -0.85
N VAL A 50 -0.50 3.16 -0.18
CA VAL A 50 0.84 3.46 -0.65
C VAL A 50 1.65 2.18 -0.58
N ALA A 51 2.26 1.82 -1.69
CA ALA A 51 3.18 0.72 -1.83
C ALA A 51 4.63 1.22 -1.72
N TRP A 52 5.49 0.38 -1.17
CA TRP A 52 6.93 0.63 -1.08
C TRP A 52 7.70 -0.60 -1.52
N TYR A 53 8.69 -0.41 -2.39
CA TYR A 53 9.58 -1.48 -2.86
C TYR A 53 10.62 -1.80 -1.78
N GLY A 54 10.44 -2.91 -1.06
CA GLY A 54 11.34 -3.36 0.00
C GLY A 54 12.08 -4.62 -0.42
N GLY A 55 13.26 -4.47 -1.03
CA GLY A 55 14.13 -5.58 -1.44
C GLY A 55 13.39 -6.59 -2.32
N ASP A 56 12.94 -7.69 -1.72
CA ASP A 56 12.25 -8.80 -2.38
C ASP A 56 10.72 -8.71 -2.36
N ALA A 57 10.14 -7.71 -1.71
CA ALA A 57 8.68 -7.58 -1.60
C ALA A 57 8.19 -6.13 -1.71
N LEU A 58 7.02 -5.96 -2.34
CA LEU A 58 6.27 -4.73 -2.30
C LEU A 58 5.39 -4.71 -1.05
N LEU A 59 5.63 -3.74 -0.17
CA LEU A 59 4.90 -3.53 1.06
C LEU A 59 3.81 -2.49 0.82
N TRP A 60 2.54 -2.91 0.90
CA TRP A 60 1.40 -2.04 0.73
C TRP A 60 0.77 -1.66 2.08
N TYR A 61 0.59 -0.36 2.26
CA TYR A 61 0.03 0.27 3.44
C TYR A 61 -1.20 1.09 3.06
N ARG A 62 -2.30 0.86 3.77
CA ARG A 62 -3.55 1.59 3.56
C ARG A 62 -3.41 3.05 3.99
N ALA A 63 -3.82 3.97 3.11
CA ALA A 63 -3.67 5.41 3.32
C ALA A 63 -4.52 5.89 4.51
N VAL A 64 -5.75 5.40 4.62
CA VAL A 64 -6.72 5.76 5.68
C VAL A 64 -6.85 4.62 6.70
N SER A 65 -5.73 4.23 7.31
CA SER A 65 -5.72 3.26 8.42
C SER A 65 -4.85 3.75 9.56
N LEU A 66 -5.23 3.48 10.81
CA LEU A 66 -4.41 3.69 12.01
C LEU A 66 -3.33 2.62 12.21
N SER A 67 -3.32 1.56 11.38
CA SER A 67 -2.33 0.49 11.50
C SER A 67 -0.95 0.92 10.99
N VAL A 68 0.07 0.56 11.76
CA VAL A 68 1.51 0.76 11.45
C VAL A 68 2.08 -0.37 10.60
N ARG A 69 1.41 -1.53 10.58
CA ARG A 69 1.87 -2.71 9.87
C ARG A 69 1.39 -2.66 8.41
N PRO A 70 2.20 -3.15 7.45
CA PRO A 70 1.74 -3.32 6.08
C PRO A 70 0.55 -4.28 6.09
N GLN A 71 -0.57 -3.89 5.48
CA GLN A 71 -1.73 -4.78 5.40
C GLN A 71 -1.52 -5.84 4.33
N GLN A 72 -0.74 -5.53 3.29
CA GLN A 72 -0.41 -6.49 2.24
C GLN A 72 1.09 -6.45 1.96
N ARG A 73 1.65 -7.63 1.81
CA ARG A 73 3.02 -7.86 1.37
C ARG A 73 2.94 -8.74 0.14
N LEU A 74 3.36 -8.19 -0.99
CA LEU A 74 3.43 -8.88 -2.28
C LEU A 74 4.89 -9.27 -2.48
N CYS A 75 5.20 -10.55 -2.29
CA CYS A 75 6.54 -11.05 -2.59
C CYS A 75 6.70 -11.11 -4.10
N ARG A 76 7.85 -10.67 -4.60
CA ARG A 76 8.16 -10.60 -6.02
C ARG A 76 7.99 -11.94 -6.74
N THR A 77 8.38 -13.03 -6.07
CA THR A 77 8.29 -14.41 -6.58
C THR A 77 6.89 -15.01 -6.46
N GLU A 78 6.02 -14.43 -5.63
CA GLU A 78 4.68 -14.96 -5.36
C GLU A 78 3.57 -14.17 -6.05
N VAL A 79 3.88 -13.00 -6.61
CA VAL A 79 2.91 -12.15 -7.31
C VAL A 79 3.00 -12.39 -8.80
N HIS A 80 1.90 -12.84 -9.40
CA HIS A 80 1.81 -13.09 -10.83
C HIS A 80 0.74 -12.22 -11.45
N VAL A 81 1.11 -11.43 -12.46
CA VAL A 81 0.16 -10.59 -13.18
C VAL A 81 -0.55 -11.44 -14.23
N ALA A 82 -1.81 -11.76 -14.00
CA ALA A 82 -2.62 -12.59 -14.88
C ALA A 82 -3.20 -11.79 -16.05
N SER A 83 -3.68 -10.57 -15.79
CA SER A 83 -4.19 -9.70 -16.85
C SER A 83 -4.17 -8.22 -16.45
N ARG A 84 -4.28 -7.35 -17.46
CA ARG A 84 -4.35 -5.89 -17.33
C ARG A 84 -5.62 -5.39 -18.00
N ARG A 85 -6.32 -4.48 -17.33
CA ARG A 85 -7.53 -3.81 -17.85
C ARG A 85 -7.56 -2.34 -17.44
N GLY A 86 -8.40 -1.56 -18.11
CA GLY A 86 -8.75 -0.21 -17.67
C GLY A 86 -9.76 -0.24 -16.50
N PRO A 87 -9.98 0.93 -15.86
CA PRO A 87 -11.03 1.06 -14.86
C PRO A 87 -12.39 0.92 -15.56
N SER A 88 -13.32 0.26 -14.89
CA SER A 88 -14.68 0.02 -15.40
C SER A 88 -15.70 0.89 -14.65
N ARG A 89 -16.97 0.88 -15.06
CA ARG A 89 -18.01 1.71 -14.41
C ARG A 89 -18.26 1.35 -12.94
N GLU A 90 -17.94 0.13 -12.52
CA GLU A 90 -18.01 -0.31 -11.12
C GLU A 90 -16.85 0.22 -10.26
N ASP A 91 -15.79 0.75 -10.90
CA ASP A 91 -14.55 1.18 -10.28
C ASP A 91 -14.54 2.68 -9.94
N VAL A 92 -15.65 3.22 -9.43
CA VAL A 92 -15.87 4.66 -9.17
C VAL A 92 -14.82 5.30 -8.25
N ALA A 93 -14.08 4.49 -7.48
CA ALA A 93 -13.03 4.95 -6.58
C ALA A 93 -11.65 5.13 -7.27
N LEU A 94 -11.53 4.75 -8.55
CA LEU A 94 -10.31 4.83 -9.33
C LEU A 94 -10.33 6.02 -10.28
N PRO A 95 -9.16 6.68 -10.51
CA PRO A 95 -8.99 7.60 -11.62
C PRO A 95 -9.30 6.94 -12.98
N ASP A 96 -9.81 7.70 -13.95
CA ASP A 96 -10.15 7.20 -15.29
C ASP A 96 -8.93 6.67 -16.07
N ASP A 97 -7.73 7.16 -15.75
CA ASP A 97 -6.47 6.74 -16.35
C ASP A 97 -5.76 5.63 -15.56
N ALA A 98 -6.29 5.23 -14.40
CA ALA A 98 -5.69 4.18 -13.60
C ALA A 98 -5.73 2.84 -14.32
N VAL A 99 -4.68 2.04 -14.14
CA VAL A 99 -4.56 0.73 -14.74
C VAL A 99 -4.82 -0.31 -13.68
N VAL A 100 -5.76 -1.22 -13.94
CA VAL A 100 -6.08 -2.35 -13.08
C VAL A 100 -5.32 -3.59 -13.55
N LEU A 101 -4.55 -4.19 -12.66
CA LEU A 101 -3.87 -5.46 -12.81
C LEU A 101 -4.59 -6.52 -11.97
N ASN A 102 -4.92 -7.64 -12.60
CA ASN A 102 -5.36 -8.83 -11.90
C ASN A 102 -4.12 -9.63 -11.54
N CYS A 103 -3.87 -9.76 -10.25
CA CYS A 103 -2.71 -10.46 -9.74
C CYS A 103 -3.12 -11.69 -8.93
N ASP A 104 -2.47 -12.81 -9.21
CA ASP A 104 -2.49 -13.96 -8.33
C ASP A 104 -1.41 -13.79 -7.26
N THR A 105 -1.74 -14.15 -6.03
CA THR A 105 -0.83 -14.08 -4.89
C THR A 105 -1.07 -15.31 -4.02
N ASN A 106 -0.13 -15.67 -3.16
CA ASN A 106 -0.32 -16.77 -2.20
C ASN A 106 -1.53 -16.57 -1.25
N ARG A 107 -2.04 -15.34 -1.10
CA ARG A 107 -3.28 -15.06 -0.34
C ARG A 107 -4.56 -15.18 -1.18
N GLY A 108 -4.42 -15.51 -2.46
CA GLY A 108 -5.49 -15.57 -3.44
C GLY A 108 -5.46 -14.42 -4.46
N PRO A 109 -6.38 -14.46 -5.44
CA PRO A 109 -6.48 -13.44 -6.47
C PRO A 109 -6.82 -12.08 -5.88
N THR A 110 -6.10 -11.06 -6.33
CA THR A 110 -6.22 -9.68 -5.88
C THR A 110 -6.11 -8.75 -7.08
N GLU A 111 -6.96 -7.74 -7.14
CA GLU A 111 -6.86 -6.67 -8.12
C GLU A 111 -6.07 -5.51 -7.53
N LEU A 112 -5.12 -5.01 -8.31
CA LEU A 112 -4.26 -3.90 -7.98
C LEU A 112 -4.48 -2.82 -9.02
N ALA A 113 -4.75 -1.59 -8.60
CA ALA A 113 -4.78 -0.47 -9.52
C ALA A 113 -3.69 0.52 -9.18
N MET A 114 -3.08 1.12 -10.20
CA MET A 114 -2.02 2.11 -10.05
C MET A 114 -2.01 3.06 -11.24
N ASP A 115 -1.32 4.17 -11.06
CA ASP A 115 -1.12 5.15 -12.14
C ASP A 115 -0.33 4.53 -13.30
N PRO A 116 -0.62 4.86 -14.58
CA PRO A 116 0.12 4.35 -15.74
C PRO A 116 1.64 4.47 -15.62
N SER A 117 2.14 5.58 -15.04
CA SER A 117 3.57 5.80 -14.83
C SER A 117 4.21 4.79 -13.87
N THR A 118 3.41 4.25 -12.94
CA THR A 118 3.84 3.27 -11.94
C THR A 118 3.83 1.85 -12.50
N VAL A 119 2.86 1.54 -13.38
CA VAL A 119 2.67 0.18 -13.92
C VAL A 119 3.95 -0.38 -14.49
N THR A 120 4.66 0.40 -15.31
CA THR A 120 5.89 -0.05 -15.94
C THR A 120 6.97 -0.41 -14.92
N GLY A 121 7.12 0.40 -13.87
CA GLY A 121 8.06 0.13 -12.79
C GLY A 121 7.69 -1.13 -11.99
N PHE A 122 6.39 -1.31 -11.72
CA PHE A 122 5.89 -2.51 -11.04
C PHE A 122 6.11 -3.78 -11.87
N LEU A 123 5.77 -3.75 -13.16
CA LEU A 123 5.96 -4.90 -14.05
C LEU A 123 7.45 -5.27 -14.19
N SER A 124 8.31 -4.28 -14.43
CA SER A 124 9.76 -4.49 -14.47
C SER A 124 10.30 -5.09 -13.17
N TRP A 125 9.78 -4.61 -12.03
CA TRP A 125 10.11 -5.19 -10.73
C TRP A 125 9.66 -6.65 -10.64
N VAL A 126 8.41 -7.01 -10.98
CA VAL A 126 7.94 -8.40 -10.97
C VAL A 126 8.76 -9.29 -11.91
N GLU A 127 9.01 -8.85 -13.14
CA GLU A 127 9.72 -9.63 -14.17
C GLU A 127 11.19 -9.90 -13.83
N SER A 128 11.84 -8.96 -13.14
CA SER A 128 13.23 -9.13 -12.74
C SER A 128 13.40 -10.10 -11.55
N ALA A 129 12.34 -10.83 -11.15
CA ALA A 129 12.41 -11.84 -10.11
C ALA A 129 13.43 -12.92 -10.47
N PRO A 130 14.23 -13.40 -9.51
CA PRO A 130 15.10 -14.54 -9.77
C PRO A 130 14.23 -15.72 -10.21
N PRO A 131 14.60 -16.45 -11.27
CA PRO A 131 13.88 -17.63 -11.70
C PRO A 131 13.80 -18.61 -10.53
N VAL A 132 12.61 -19.16 -10.30
CA VAL A 132 12.41 -20.21 -9.30
C VAL A 132 13.21 -21.44 -9.78
N PRO A 133 14.18 -21.95 -8.99
CA PRO A 133 14.98 -23.12 -9.37
C PRO A 133 14.18 -24.42 -9.35
#